data_AF-A0A8S4Q6T4-F1
#
_entry.id   AF-A0A8S4Q6T4-F1
#
_cell.length_a   1.000
_cell.length_b   1.000
_cell.length_c   1.000
_cell.angle_alpha   90.00
_cell.angle_beta   90.00
_cell.angle_gamma   90.00
#
_symmetry.space_group_name_H-M   'P 1'
#
loop_
_entity.id
_entity.type
_entity.pdbx_description
1 polymer ?
#
loop_
_entity_poly.entity_id
_entity_poly.type
_entity_poly.pdbx_seq_one_letter_code
_entity_poly.pdbx_strand_id
1 'polypeptide(L)'
;MHVTWFGITFLSISEFYTRNAIATPTDEAFEQLTESVKQLSSTVKEQQRYIDDQATEIKALERNVIKLEILNEQLEEKCDEKCKGRKGETGKPGPRGKRGFSGKRGVPGKTGMKGDTGLNGTNGS
;
A
#
# COMPACT_ATOMS: atom_id res chain seq x y z
N MET A 1 35.84 -2.70 -60.18
CA MET A 1 36.18 -4.09 -59.77
C MET A 1 34.88 -4.86 -59.70
N HIS A 2 34.66 -5.74 -60.67
CA HIS A 2 33.41 -6.49 -60.86
C HIS A 2 33.53 -7.77 -60.02
N VAL A 3 32.75 -7.89 -58.95
CA VAL A 3 32.67 -9.14 -58.18
C VAL A 3 31.74 -10.05 -58.97
N THR A 4 32.29 -10.95 -59.76
CA THR A 4 31.52 -12.01 -60.40
C THR A 4 31.07 -12.96 -59.31
N TRP A 5 29.80 -12.82 -58.90
CA TRP A 5 29.11 -13.78 -58.06
C TRP A 5 29.18 -15.13 -58.75
N PHE A 6 30.04 -15.99 -58.21
CA PHE A 6 30.38 -17.28 -58.80
C PHE A 6 29.11 -18.06 -59.12
N GLY A 7 29.03 -18.53 -60.37
CA GLY A 7 28.20 -19.66 -60.73
C GLY A 7 28.65 -20.86 -59.92
N ILE A 8 28.02 -21.04 -58.76
CA ILE A 8 27.87 -22.37 -58.17
C ILE A 8 26.88 -23.06 -59.10
N THR A 9 27.44 -23.64 -60.16
CA THR A 9 26.75 -24.61 -60.97
C THR A 9 26.22 -25.66 -60.01
N PHE A 10 24.96 -26.03 -60.21
CA PHE A 10 24.18 -26.99 -59.42
C PHE A 10 24.89 -28.35 -59.16
N LEU A 11 26.05 -28.58 -59.79
CA LEU A 11 26.93 -29.73 -59.66
C LEU A 11 27.80 -29.78 -58.39
N SER A 12 28.01 -28.70 -57.63
CA SER A 12 28.96 -28.75 -56.48
C SER A 12 28.34 -28.90 -55.09
N ILE A 13 27.02 -28.75 -54.95
CA ILE A 13 26.38 -28.82 -53.63
C ILE A 13 26.44 -30.26 -53.09
N SER A 14 26.18 -31.29 -53.91
CA SER A 14 26.27 -32.69 -53.47
C SER A 14 27.70 -33.11 -53.12
N GLU A 15 28.70 -32.62 -53.88
CA GLU A 15 30.12 -32.81 -53.58
C GLU A 15 30.53 -32.14 -52.27
N PHE A 16 29.97 -30.97 -51.94
CA PHE A 16 30.21 -30.28 -50.68
C PHE A 16 29.66 -31.06 -49.47
N TYR A 17 28.45 -31.62 -49.58
CA TYR A 17 27.86 -32.45 -48.52
C TYR A 17 28.66 -33.72 -48.25
N THR A 18 29.07 -34.42 -49.32
CA THR A 18 29.87 -35.65 -49.21
C THR A 18 31.28 -35.36 -48.69
N ARG A 19 31.91 -34.26 -49.09
CA ARG A 19 33.25 -33.88 -48.64
C ARG A 19 33.30 -33.42 -47.18
N ASN A 20 32.21 -32.82 -46.68
CA ASN A 20 32.11 -32.38 -45.28
C ASN A 20 31.40 -33.40 -44.36
N ALA A 21 31.05 -34.60 -44.86
CA ALA A 21 30.30 -35.62 -44.13
C ALA A 21 29.02 -35.07 -43.44
N ILE A 22 28.41 -34.03 -44.04
CA ILE A 22 27.15 -33.48 -43.57
C ILE A 22 26.08 -34.40 -44.12
N ALA A 23 25.33 -35.08 -43.25
CA ALA A 23 24.20 -35.89 -43.66
C ALA A 23 23.28 -35.03 -44.54
N THR A 24 23.00 -35.49 -45.76
CA THR A 24 21.99 -34.82 -46.59
C THR A 24 20.69 -34.84 -45.80
N PRO A 25 20.03 -33.69 -45.58
CA PRO A 25 18.76 -33.69 -44.88
C PRO A 25 17.83 -34.65 -45.62
N THR A 26 17.39 -35.71 -44.95
CA THR A 26 16.37 -36.58 -45.50
C THR A 26 15.12 -35.73 -45.70
N ASP A 27 14.36 -35.99 -46.78
CA ASP A 27 13.12 -35.24 -47.05
C ASP A 27 12.17 -35.26 -45.85
N GLU A 28 12.20 -36.34 -45.06
CA GLU A 28 11.45 -36.49 -43.81
C GLU A 28 11.85 -35.49 -42.71
N ALA A 29 13.16 -35.25 -42.50
CA ALA A 29 13.63 -34.30 -41.50
C ALA A 29 13.27 -32.85 -41.89
N PHE A 30 13.31 -32.55 -43.19
CA PHE A 30 12.93 -31.23 -43.71
C PHE A 30 11.41 -30.99 -43.61
N GLU A 31 10.58 -32.00 -43.92
CA GLU A 31 9.13 -31.90 -43.75
C GLU A 31 8.71 -31.79 -42.28
N GLN A 32 9.32 -32.57 -41.38
CA GLN A 32 9.06 -32.45 -39.94
C GLN A 32 9.39 -31.05 -39.41
N LEU A 33 10.51 -30.47 -39.85
CA LEU A 33 10.90 -29.12 -39.49
C LEU A 33 9.90 -28.10 -40.05
N THR A 34 9.48 -28.26 -41.30
CA THR A 34 8.53 -27.37 -41.96
C THR A 34 7.18 -27.39 -41.25
N GLU A 35 6.69 -28.57 -40.85
CA GLU A 35 5.45 -28.71 -40.11
C GLU A 35 5.55 -28.12 -38.69
N SER A 36 6.68 -28.33 -38.02
CA SER A 36 6.95 -27.71 -36.71
C SER A 36 6.96 -26.18 -36.79
N VAL A 37 7.54 -25.61 -37.85
CA VAL A 37 7.56 -24.16 -38.09
C VAL A 37 6.15 -23.64 -38.39
N LYS A 38 5.34 -24.36 -39.17
CA LYS A 38 3.93 -24.00 -39.41
C LYS A 38 3.13 -24.00 -38.11
N GLN A 39 3.27 -25.03 -37.28
CA GLN A 39 2.61 -25.13 -35.98
C GLN A 39 3.04 -24.01 -35.02
N LEU A 40 4.33 -23.69 -35.01
CA LEU A 40 4.83 -22.56 -34.24
C LEU A 40 4.25 -21.24 -34.76
N SER A 41 4.17 -21.06 -36.09
CA SER A 41 3.57 -19.88 -36.70
C SER A 41 2.09 -19.72 -36.36
N SER A 42 1.32 -20.82 -36.36
CA SER A 42 -0.09 -20.77 -35.95
C SER A 42 -0.22 -20.43 -34.47
N THR A 43 0.62 -21.00 -33.61
CA THR A 43 0.64 -20.72 -32.16
C THR A 43 0.97 -19.26 -31.88
N VAL A 44 2.00 -18.71 -32.53
CA VAL A 44 2.39 -17.31 -32.38
C VAL A 44 1.28 -16.37 -32.83
N LYS A 45 0.60 -16.68 -33.94
CA LYS A 45 -0.53 -15.89 -34.42
C LYS A 45 -1.71 -15.90 -33.44
N GLU A 46 -1.98 -17.03 -32.81
CA GLU A 46 -3.05 -17.15 -31.81
C GLU A 46 -2.71 -16.39 -30.53
N GLN A 47 -1.47 -16.52 -30.05
CA GLN A 47 -0.98 -15.72 -28.93
C GLN A 47 -1.03 -14.21 -29.23
N GLN A 48 -0.68 -13.80 -30.45
CA GLN A 48 -0.77 -12.40 -30.85
C GLN A 48 -2.21 -11.90 -30.83
N ARG A 49 -3.18 -12.70 -31.32
CA ARG A 49 -4.61 -12.33 -31.22
C ARG A 49 -5.05 -12.15 -29.77
N TYR A 50 -4.61 -13.04 -28.87
CA TYR A 50 -4.92 -12.90 -27.45
C TYR A 50 -4.34 -11.60 -26.87
N ILE A 51 -3.09 -11.28 -27.21
CA ILE A 51 -2.46 -10.02 -26.78
C ILE A 51 -3.22 -8.80 -27.33
N ASP A 52 -3.62 -8.84 -28.60
CA ASP A 52 -4.35 -7.75 -29.23
C ASP A 52 -5.72 -7.55 -28.59
N ASP A 53 -6.45 -8.64 -28.33
CA ASP A 53 -7.74 -8.61 -27.64
C ASP A 53 -7.61 -8.01 -26.23
N GLN A 54 -6.66 -8.50 -25.44
CA GLN A 54 -6.34 -7.94 -24.12
C GLN A 54 -5.94 -6.47 -24.19
N ALA A 55 -5.18 -6.05 -25.20
CA ALA A 55 -4.81 -4.64 -25.39
C ALA A 55 -6.04 -3.75 -25.68
N THR A 56 -7.05 -4.27 -26.39
CA THR A 56 -8.30 -3.53 -26.59
C THR A 56 -9.09 -3.36 -25.29
N GLU A 57 -9.12 -4.39 -24.44
CA GLU A 57 -9.76 -4.33 -23.11
C GLU A 57 -9.04 -3.32 -22.20
N ILE A 58 -7.71 -3.37 -22.16
CA ILE A 58 -6.89 -2.41 -21.40
C ILE A 58 -7.16 -0.98 -21.85
N LYS A 59 -7.19 -0.72 -23.16
CA LYS A 59 -7.49 0.61 -23.71
C LYS A 59 -8.90 1.09 -23.37
N ALA A 60 -9.86 0.17 -23.21
CA ALA A 60 -11.20 0.51 -22.74
C ALA A 60 -11.21 0.87 -21.25
N LEU A 61 -10.45 0.13 -20.43
CA LEU A 61 -10.30 0.39 -19.00
C LEU A 61 -9.56 1.70 -18.71
N GLU A 62 -8.56 2.07 -19.51
CA GLU A 62 -7.85 3.36 -19.38
C GLU A 62 -8.81 4.55 -19.44
N ARG A 63 -9.81 4.51 -20.32
CA ARG A 63 -10.85 5.56 -20.38
C ARG A 63 -11.69 5.61 -19.10
N ASN A 64 -11.94 4.47 -18.47
CA ASN A 64 -12.65 4.41 -17.20
C ASN A 64 -11.79 4.95 -16.05
N VAL A 65 -10.49 4.66 -16.03
CA VAL A 65 -9.54 5.21 -15.05
C VAL A 65 -9.51 6.73 -15.13
N ILE A 66 -9.30 7.30 -16.32
CA ILE A 66 -9.32 8.76 -16.53
C ILE A 66 -10.66 9.37 -16.08
N LYS A 67 -11.78 8.71 -16.40
CA LYS A 67 -13.11 9.16 -15.97
C LYS A 67 -13.25 9.18 -14.44
N LEU A 68 -12.69 8.19 -13.75
CA LEU A 68 -12.71 8.11 -12.29
C LEU A 68 -11.78 9.14 -11.65
N GLU A 69 -10.61 9.40 -12.24
CA GLU A 69 -9.68 10.44 -11.77
C GLU A 69 -10.33 11.82 -11.81
N ILE A 70 -10.96 12.17 -12.93
CA ILE A 70 -11.71 13.44 -13.06
C ILE A 70 -12.87 13.49 -12.07
N LEU A 71 -13.59 12.39 -11.87
CA LEU A 71 -14.68 12.34 -10.90
C LEU A 71 -14.17 12.54 -9.46
N ASN A 72 -13.00 11.99 -9.13
CA ASN A 72 -12.37 12.14 -7.82
C ASN A 72 -11.90 13.59 -7.60
N GLU A 73 -11.33 14.24 -8.62
CA GLU A 73 -10.98 15.66 -8.58
C GLU A 73 -12.22 16.55 -8.35
N GLN A 74 -13.33 16.25 -9.03
CA GLN A 74 -14.63 16.93 -8.81
C GLN A 74 -15.23 16.69 -7.41
N LEU A 75 -14.91 15.55 -6.78
CA LEU A 75 -15.32 15.24 -5.40
C LEU A 75 -14.50 16.01 -4.37
N GLU A 76 -13.21 16.24 -4.64
CA GLU A 76 -12.36 17.07 -3.81
C GLU A 76 -12.81 18.54 -3.83
N GLU A 77 -13.24 19.06 -5.00
CA GLU A 77 -13.84 20.40 -5.13
C GLU A 77 -15.19 20.52 -4.40
N LYS A 78 -15.97 19.44 -4.31
CA LYS A 78 -17.25 19.42 -3.56
C LYS A 78 -17.10 19.24 -2.04
N CYS A 79 -15.88 19.03 -1.53
CA CYS A 79 -15.62 18.83 -0.11
C CYS A 79 -15.32 20.14 0.66
N ASP A 80 -15.79 21.28 0.17
CA ASP A 80 -15.76 22.54 0.90
C ASP A 80 -16.80 22.53 2.03
N GLU A 81 -16.31 22.65 3.27
CA GLU A 81 -17.03 22.77 4.56
C GLU A 81 -18.00 21.66 4.98
N LYS A 82 -18.69 20.96 4.06
CA LYS A 82 -19.78 20.02 4.39
C LYS A 82 -19.30 18.62 4.79
N CYS A 83 -18.13 18.19 4.31
CA CYS A 83 -17.54 16.88 4.66
C CYS A 83 -16.75 16.90 5.97
N LYS A 84 -16.24 18.07 6.38
CA LYS A 84 -15.68 18.26 7.73
C LYS A 84 -16.85 18.45 8.68
N GLY A 85 -17.40 17.34 9.19
CA GLY A 85 -18.44 17.38 10.22
C GLY A 85 -18.06 18.41 11.28
N ARG A 86 -18.99 19.33 11.60
CA ARG A 86 -18.74 20.42 12.56
C ARG A 86 -18.07 19.84 13.80
N LYS A 87 -16.93 20.41 14.21
CA LYS A 87 -16.24 20.02 15.45
C LYS A 87 -17.28 19.99 16.57
N GLY A 88 -17.39 18.85 17.26
CA GLY A 88 -18.34 18.71 18.36
C GLY A 88 -18.14 19.82 19.39
N GLU A 89 -19.24 20.34 19.95
CA GLU A 89 -19.18 21.37 20.98
C GLU A 89 -18.33 20.91 22.16
N THR A 90 -17.55 21.82 22.74
CA THR A 90 -16.78 21.54 23.95
C THR A 90 -17.72 21.09 25.07
N GLY A 91 -17.39 20.00 25.75
CA GLY A 91 -18.18 19.50 26.88
C GLY A 91 -18.35 20.55 27.98
N LYS A 92 -19.51 20.53 28.66
CA LYS A 92 -19.79 21.44 29.78
C LYS A 92 -18.74 21.25 30.90
N PRO A 93 -18.40 22.32 31.64
CA PRO A 93 -17.55 22.21 32.83
C PRO A 93 -18.10 21.17 33.82
N GLY A 94 -17.20 20.43 34.47
CA GLY A 94 -17.58 19.46 35.49
C GLY A 94 -18.30 20.11 36.69
N PRO A 95 -19.09 19.34 37.45
CA PRO A 95 -19.77 19.86 38.63
C PRO A 95 -18.75 20.30 39.70
N ARG A 96 -19.16 21.28 40.53
CA ARG A 96 -18.38 21.72 41.68
C ARG A 96 -18.11 20.55 42.63
N GLY A 97 -16.87 20.47 43.15
CA GLY A 97 -16.49 19.48 44.15
C GLY A 97 -17.33 19.56 45.45
N LYS A 98 -17.47 18.42 46.13
CA LYS A 98 -18.19 18.33 47.41
C LYS A 98 -17.51 19.20 48.48
N ARG A 99 -18.30 19.70 49.42
CA ARG A 99 -17.77 20.41 50.60
C ARG A 99 -16.84 19.47 51.38
N GLY A 100 -15.73 20.00 51.88
CA GLY A 100 -14.83 19.26 52.77
C GLY A 100 -15.52 18.85 54.07
N PHE A 101 -15.00 17.80 54.72
CA PHE A 101 -15.49 17.36 56.02
C PHE A 101 -15.24 18.41 57.10
N SER A 102 -16.14 18.46 58.09
CA SER A 102 -15.95 19.28 59.28
C SER A 102 -14.67 18.88 60.02
N GLY A 103 -13.97 19.87 60.58
CA GLY A 103 -12.80 19.62 61.42
C GLY A 103 -13.13 18.79 62.66
N LYS A 104 -12.15 18.04 63.17
CA LYS A 104 -12.29 17.28 64.42
C LYS A 104 -12.47 18.26 65.59
N ARG A 105 -13.24 17.83 66.60
CA ARG A 105 -13.39 18.59 67.86
C ARG A 105 -12.02 18.80 68.51
N GLY A 106 -11.79 19.99 69.06
CA GLY A 106 -10.59 20.27 69.86
C GLY A 106 -10.49 19.36 71.08
N VAL A 107 -9.26 19.08 71.51
CA VAL A 107 -8.99 18.34 72.75
C VAL A 107 -9.43 19.15 73.98
N PRO A 108 -10.00 18.52 75.02
CA PRO A 108 -10.32 19.20 76.27
C PRO A 108 -9.10 19.90 76.88
N GLY A 109 -9.32 21.04 77.52
CA GLY A 109 -8.29 21.75 78.26
C GLY A 109 -7.77 20.91 79.44
N LYS A 110 -6.50 21.14 79.82
CA LYS A 110 -5.93 20.53 81.02
C LYS A 110 -6.63 21.06 82.27
N THR A 111 -6.86 20.19 83.25
CA THR A 111 -7.40 20.57 84.56
C THR A 111 -6.51 21.64 85.22
N GLY A 112 -7.12 22.65 85.81
CA GLY A 112 -6.41 23.71 86.53
C GLY A 112 -5.66 23.17 87.76
N MET A 113 -4.54 23.80 88.09
CA MET A 113 -3.78 23.49 89.30
C MET A 113 -4.61 23.86 90.54
N LYS A 114 -4.52 23.05 91.59
CA LYS A 114 -5.14 23.34 92.89
C LYS A 114 -4.55 24.63 93.45
N GLY A 115 -5.40 25.54 93.93
CA GLY A 115 -4.97 26.80 94.52
C GLY A 115 -4.14 26.59 95.80
N ASP A 116 -3.18 27.48 96.01
CA ASP A 116 -2.35 27.49 97.22
C ASP A 116 -3.19 27.78 98.47
N THR A 117 -2.80 27.20 99.59
CA THR A 117 -3.49 27.39 100.88
C THR A 117 -3.22 28.81 101.39
N GLY A 118 -4.27 29.53 101.80
CA GLY A 118 -4.14 30.91 102.28
C GLY A 118 -3.25 31.04 103.52
N LEU A 119 -2.42 32.09 103.54
CA LEU A 119 -1.58 32.43 104.70
C LEU A 119 -2.47 32.91 105.86
N ASN A 120 -2.27 32.35 107.05
CA ASN A 120 -2.94 32.78 108.27
C ASN A 120 -2.58 34.24 108.61
N GLY A 121 -3.59 35.05 108.93
CA GLY A 121 -3.44 36.47 109.22
C GLY A 121 -2.72 36.74 110.53
N THR A 122 -1.70 37.60 110.48
CA THR A 122 -1.06 38.14 111.68
C THR A 122 -1.65 39.52 112.01
N ASN A 123 -2.05 39.67 113.28
CA ASN A 123 -2.64 40.84 113.93
C ASN A 123 -1.88 42.15 113.74
N GLY A 124 -2.63 43.26 113.81
CA GLY A 124 -2.15 44.62 113.55
C GLY A 124 -1.62 45.41 114.74
N SER A 125 -1.18 46.64 114.42
CA SER A 125 -1.05 47.84 115.26
C SER A 125 -0.87 49.03 114.33
#